data_AF-A0A4U6WGP2-F1
#
_entry.id   AF-A0A4U6WGP2-F1
#
_cell.length_a   1.000
_cell.length_b   1.000
_cell.length_c   1.000
_cell.angle_alpha   90.00
_cell.angle_beta   90.00
_cell.angle_gamma   90.00
#
_symmetry.space_group_name_H-M   'P 1'
#
loop_
_entity.id
_entity.type
_entity.pdbx_description
1 polymer ?
#
loop_
_entity_poly.entity_id
_entity_poly.type
_entity_poly.pdbx_seq_one_letter_code
_entity_poly.pdbx_strand_id
1 'polypeptide(L)'
;MADDGAARVTSTTLLLAVLVATTWCVVAGNAPAGGGSAQAGGGASDNDRGMVASRFVLATAARRERVGRLTCRATGHPTGACSGGGFKCCGGACTDVLASASNCGACGRRCPFGRLCCGGRCAAVAYDAANCGACGRACAAGTPCTYGMCGYA
;
A
#
# COMPACT_ATOMS: atom_id res chain seq x y z
N MET A 1 -8.13 71.99 -3.54
CA MET A 1 -7.15 70.87 -3.54
C MET A 1 -7.62 69.95 -2.40
N ALA A 2 -8.63 69.12 -2.64
CA ALA A 2 -8.56 67.76 -3.20
C ALA A 2 -8.25 66.72 -2.10
N ASP A 3 -9.28 66.10 -1.54
CA ASP A 3 -9.16 64.80 -0.84
C ASP A 3 -10.52 64.07 -0.84
N ASP A 4 -10.90 63.56 -2.02
CA ASP A 4 -12.04 62.66 -2.25
C ASP A 4 -11.48 61.32 -2.76
N GLY A 5 -10.92 60.50 -1.86
CA GLY A 5 -10.12 59.31 -2.23
C GLY A 5 -10.39 58.01 -1.47
N ALA A 6 -11.34 57.96 -0.53
CA ALA A 6 -11.46 56.82 0.40
C ALA A 6 -12.69 55.91 0.21
N ALA A 7 -13.64 56.22 -0.68
CA ALA A 7 -14.91 55.49 -0.75
C ALA A 7 -15.03 54.40 -1.83
N ARG A 8 -14.07 54.29 -2.77
CA ARG A 8 -14.14 53.33 -3.90
C ARG A 8 -13.30 52.06 -3.74
N VAL A 9 -12.40 52.02 -2.75
CA VAL A 9 -11.42 50.92 -2.59
C VAL A 9 -12.01 49.69 -1.88
N THR A 10 -13.13 49.83 -1.16
CA THR A 10 -13.77 48.72 -0.42
C THR A 10 -14.65 47.84 -1.30
N SER A 11 -15.27 48.39 -2.35
CA SER A 11 -16.22 47.63 -3.19
C SER A 11 -15.51 46.67 -4.15
N THR A 12 -14.40 47.10 -4.77
CA THR A 12 -13.62 46.26 -5.69
C THR A 12 -12.81 45.18 -4.96
N THR A 13 -12.32 45.47 -3.74
CA THR A 13 -11.62 44.48 -2.91
C THR A 13 -12.58 43.42 -2.36
N LEU A 14 -13.80 43.78 -1.95
CA LEU A 14 -14.84 42.83 -1.56
C LEU A 14 -15.28 41.95 -2.74
N LEU A 15 -15.46 42.53 -3.93
CA LEU A 15 -15.79 41.77 -5.15
C LEU A 15 -14.68 40.78 -5.52
N LEU A 16 -13.41 41.18 -5.47
CA LEU A 16 -12.29 40.28 -5.73
C LEU A 16 -12.17 39.16 -4.68
N ALA A 17 -12.42 39.45 -3.40
CA ALA A 17 -12.41 38.44 -2.33
C ALA A 17 -13.53 37.39 -2.49
N VAL A 18 -14.74 37.81 -2.90
CA VAL A 18 -15.87 36.89 -3.18
C VAL A 18 -15.60 36.03 -4.41
N LEU A 19 -14.97 36.59 -5.46
CA LEU A 19 -14.60 35.84 -6.66
C LEU A 19 -13.52 34.79 -6.36
N VAL A 20 -12.51 35.11 -5.54
CA VAL A 20 -11.47 34.17 -5.11
C VAL A 20 -12.03 33.07 -4.21
N ALA A 21 -12.96 33.39 -3.29
CA ALA A 21 -13.58 32.40 -2.40
C ALA A 21 -14.49 31.41 -3.17
N THR A 22 -15.24 31.90 -4.16
CA THR A 22 -16.11 31.05 -4.99
C THR A 22 -15.34 30.17 -5.96
N THR A 23 -14.22 30.64 -6.53
CA THR A 23 -13.34 29.80 -7.36
C THR A 23 -12.63 28.71 -6.55
N TRP A 24 -12.23 28.99 -5.31
CA TRP A 24 -11.58 27.98 -4.45
C TRP A 24 -12.55 26.85 -4.06
N CYS A 25 -13.83 27.15 -3.83
CA CYS A 25 -14.86 26.14 -3.59
C CYS A 25 -15.08 25.18 -4.77
N VAL A 26 -14.97 25.65 -6.01
CA VAL A 26 -15.17 24.80 -7.21
C VAL A 26 -14.03 23.78 -7.39
N VAL A 27 -12.80 24.14 -7.03
CA VAL A 27 -11.63 23.25 -7.20
C VAL A 27 -11.59 22.13 -6.16
N ALA A 28 -12.13 22.34 -4.94
CA ALA A 28 -12.17 21.31 -3.90
C ALA A 28 -13.25 20.23 -4.11
N GLY A 29 -14.18 20.41 -5.06
CA GLY A 29 -15.30 19.50 -5.30
C GLY A 29 -15.00 18.27 -6.18
N ASN A 30 -13.82 18.19 -6.80
CA ASN A 30 -13.48 17.09 -7.72
C ASN A 30 -12.40 16.16 -7.13
N ALA A 31 -12.69 15.56 -5.98
CA ALA A 31 -11.93 14.40 -5.49
C ALA A 31 -12.63 13.13 -6.00
N PRO A 32 -11.96 12.25 -6.78
CA PRO A 32 -12.53 10.97 -7.18
C PRO A 32 -12.73 10.08 -5.95
N ALA A 33 -13.98 9.65 -5.74
CA ALA A 33 -14.35 8.62 -4.77
C ALA A 33 -13.74 7.27 -5.18
N GLY A 34 -12.50 7.03 -4.76
CA GLY A 34 -11.89 5.70 -4.79
C GLY A 34 -12.49 4.83 -3.69
N GLY A 35 -13.39 3.92 -4.07
CA GLY A 35 -13.93 2.89 -3.19
C GLY A 35 -12.83 1.89 -2.80
N GLY A 36 -12.26 2.07 -1.60
CA GLY A 36 -11.48 1.06 -0.91
C GLY A 36 -12.32 0.44 0.20
N SER A 37 -12.75 -0.80 0.00
CA SER A 37 -13.36 -1.63 1.04
C SER A 37 -12.32 -1.98 2.10
N ALA A 38 -12.18 -1.12 3.11
CA ALA A 38 -11.43 -1.41 4.32
C ALA A 38 -12.18 -2.46 5.14
N GLN A 39 -11.75 -3.71 5.03
CA GLN A 39 -12.13 -4.78 5.94
C GLN A 39 -11.44 -4.54 7.29
N ALA A 40 -12.15 -3.89 8.21
CA ALA A 40 -11.82 -3.89 9.63
C ALA A 40 -12.33 -5.20 10.23
N GLY A 41 -11.46 -6.21 10.26
CA GLY A 41 -11.71 -7.47 10.95
C GLY A 41 -10.43 -7.96 11.60
N GLY A 42 -10.42 -8.01 12.93
CA GLY A 42 -9.36 -8.66 13.71
C GLY A 42 -9.10 -7.94 15.03
N GLY A 43 -9.55 -8.54 16.13
CA GLY A 43 -9.63 -7.94 17.46
C GLY A 43 -8.31 -7.45 18.02
N ALA A 44 -8.34 -6.23 18.56
CA ALA A 44 -7.39 -5.76 19.54
C ALA A 44 -7.70 -6.46 20.87
N SER A 45 -7.00 -7.55 21.17
CA SER A 45 -6.88 -8.05 22.54
C SER A 45 -5.86 -7.16 23.26
N ASP A 46 -6.29 -5.97 23.66
CA ASP A 46 -5.53 -5.08 24.53
C ASP A 46 -5.61 -5.60 25.97
N ASN A 47 -4.71 -6.52 26.32
CA ASN A 47 -4.41 -6.91 27.69
C ASN A 47 -2.91 -6.69 27.97
N ASP A 48 -2.48 -5.44 27.87
CA ASP A 48 -1.15 -5.00 28.35
C ASP A 48 -1.28 -3.68 29.13
N ARG A 49 -1.76 -3.81 30.37
CA ARG A 49 -1.55 -2.82 31.43
C ARG A 49 -0.16 -3.04 32.04
N GLY A 50 0.79 -2.18 31.72
CA GLY A 50 2.10 -2.05 32.39
C GLY A 50 3.26 -2.02 31.39
N MET A 51 4.28 -1.16 31.48
CA MET A 51 4.82 -0.39 32.59
C MET A 51 5.36 0.95 32.08
N VAL A 52 5.21 1.99 32.92
CA VAL A 52 6.01 3.23 32.84
C VAL A 52 7.46 2.86 33.15
N ALA A 53 8.37 2.99 32.18
CA ALA A 53 9.78 2.67 32.36
C ALA A 53 10.47 3.74 33.24
N SER A 54 10.90 3.33 34.44
CA SER A 54 11.67 4.19 35.34
C SER A 54 13.13 4.31 34.86
N ARG A 55 13.64 5.54 34.91
CA ARG A 55 14.93 6.04 34.38
C ARG A 55 16.22 5.40 34.91
N PHE A 56 16.14 4.31 35.68
CA PHE A 56 17.27 3.79 36.46
C PHE A 56 17.88 2.46 35.99
N VAL A 57 17.37 1.83 34.92
CA VAL A 57 17.96 0.56 34.45
C VAL A 57 18.92 0.80 33.28
N LEU A 58 20.09 1.37 33.60
CA LEU A 58 21.28 1.32 32.75
C LEU A 58 22.25 0.30 33.35
N ALA A 59 22.11 -0.98 32.99
CA ALA A 59 23.10 -1.99 33.31
C ALA A 59 23.10 -3.10 32.26
N THR A 60 24.25 -3.24 31.59
CA THR A 60 24.66 -4.33 30.70
C THR A 60 23.90 -4.48 29.38
N ALA A 61 24.57 -4.07 28.31
CA ALA A 61 24.20 -4.38 26.94
C ALA A 61 24.18 -5.89 26.71
N ALA A 62 23.00 -6.53 26.78
CA ALA A 62 22.69 -7.77 26.06
C ALA A 62 21.21 -8.19 26.19
N ARG A 63 20.26 -7.31 25.87
CA ARG A 63 19.02 -7.79 25.23
C ARG A 63 18.71 -6.86 24.07
N ARG A 64 19.22 -7.24 22.90
CA ARG A 64 18.78 -6.73 21.59
C ARG A 64 17.25 -6.86 21.53
N GLU A 65 16.59 -5.72 21.64
CA GLU A 65 15.58 -5.25 20.68
C GLU A 65 14.78 -6.39 20.02
N ARG A 66 13.73 -6.87 20.70
CA ARG A 66 12.62 -7.51 19.99
C ARG A 66 11.59 -6.46 19.56
N VAL A 67 12.07 -5.46 18.83
CA VAL A 67 11.21 -4.68 17.93
C VAL A 67 11.49 -5.20 16.53
N GLY A 68 10.62 -6.10 16.06
CA GLY A 68 10.32 -6.24 14.64
C GLY A 68 11.45 -6.63 13.67
N ARG A 69 12.36 -7.55 14.01
CA ARG A 69 13.13 -8.26 12.96
C ARG A 69 12.42 -9.57 12.67
N LEU A 70 11.71 -9.65 11.53
CA LEU A 70 11.12 -10.89 11.00
C LEU A 70 12.22 -11.88 10.57
N THR A 71 13.13 -12.22 11.47
CA THR A 71 14.09 -13.30 11.26
C THR A 71 13.37 -14.61 11.53
N CYS A 72 13.00 -15.30 10.45
CA CYS A 72 12.49 -16.65 10.54
C CYS A 72 13.67 -17.61 10.67
N ARG A 73 13.50 -18.69 11.46
CA ARG A 73 14.51 -19.74 11.58
C ARG A 73 13.90 -21.05 11.13
N ALA A 74 14.52 -21.70 10.14
CA ALA A 74 14.09 -22.99 9.61
C ALA A 74 14.14 -24.14 10.63
N THR A 75 14.75 -23.91 11.80
CA THR A 75 14.81 -24.87 12.91
C THR A 75 13.65 -24.63 13.88
N GLY A 76 12.51 -25.28 13.60
CA GLY A 76 11.46 -25.68 14.55
C GLY A 76 11.22 -24.84 15.81
N HIS A 77 10.91 -23.54 15.69
CA HIS A 77 10.41 -22.75 16.82
C HIS A 77 8.90 -22.48 16.63
N PRO A 78 8.06 -22.67 17.67
CA PRO A 78 6.59 -22.59 17.53
C PRO A 78 6.08 -21.17 17.21
N THR A 79 6.92 -20.14 17.38
CA THR A 79 6.62 -18.74 17.05
C THR A 79 7.53 -18.16 15.94
N GLY A 80 8.31 -19.02 15.26
CA GLY A 80 9.25 -18.66 14.19
C GLY A 80 8.71 -18.89 12.78
N ALA A 81 7.39 -18.97 12.62
CA ALA A 81 6.75 -19.08 11.33
C ALA A 81 6.45 -17.67 10.79
N CYS A 82 6.60 -17.50 9.48
CA CYS A 82 6.13 -16.30 8.83
C CYS A 82 4.61 -16.27 8.92
N SER A 83 4.07 -15.34 9.71
CA SER A 83 2.63 -15.22 9.93
C SER A 83 1.95 -14.74 8.66
N GLY A 84 1.13 -15.60 8.05
CA GLY A 84 0.34 -15.31 6.85
C GLY A 84 0.52 -16.36 5.76
N GLY A 85 -0.60 -16.80 5.15
CA GLY A 85 -0.66 -17.93 4.20
C GLY A 85 0.15 -17.79 2.91
N GLY A 86 0.87 -16.68 2.71
CA GLY A 86 1.73 -16.44 1.57
C GLY A 86 3.21 -16.25 1.89
N PHE A 87 3.60 -16.20 3.17
CA PHE A 87 4.99 -15.93 3.53
C PHE A 87 5.77 -17.21 3.79
N LYS A 88 6.97 -17.32 3.21
CA LYS A 88 7.95 -18.37 3.53
C LYS A 88 9.24 -17.80 4.05
N CYS A 89 9.93 -18.62 4.83
CA CYS A 89 11.25 -18.30 5.30
C CYS A 89 12.30 -18.54 4.20
N CYS A 90 12.88 -17.46 3.68
CA CYS A 90 13.91 -17.50 2.67
C CYS A 90 15.16 -16.76 3.17
N GLY A 91 16.28 -17.46 3.34
CA GLY A 91 17.54 -16.85 3.79
C GLY A 91 17.47 -16.18 5.17
N GLY A 92 16.57 -16.65 6.05
CA GLY A 92 16.38 -16.07 7.37
C GLY A 92 15.47 -14.83 7.40
N ALA A 93 14.79 -14.50 6.29
CA ALA A 93 13.77 -13.47 6.23
C ALA A 93 12.42 -14.04 5.74
N CYS A 94 11.33 -13.51 6.26
CA CYS A 94 10.00 -13.81 5.73
C CYS A 94 9.77 -13.07 4.42
N THR A 95 9.53 -13.81 3.33
CA THR A 95 9.22 -13.24 2.02
C THR A 95 7.88 -13.76 1.52
N ASP A 96 7.13 -12.89 0.86
CA ASP A 96 5.87 -13.26 0.23
C ASP A 96 6.14 -14.06 -1.05
N VAL A 97 5.88 -15.37 -1.01
CA VAL A 97 6.05 -16.23 -2.18
C VAL A 97 4.88 -16.15 -3.16
N LEU A 98 3.78 -15.49 -2.81
CA LEU A 98 2.61 -15.34 -3.67
C LEU A 98 2.72 -14.11 -4.58
N ALA A 99 3.44 -13.07 -4.16
CA ALA A 99 3.57 -11.81 -4.90
C ALA A 99 5.03 -11.45 -5.28
N SER A 100 6.05 -12.00 -4.60
CA SER A 100 7.43 -11.63 -4.91
C SER A 100 7.89 -12.21 -6.26
N ALA A 101 8.23 -11.32 -7.20
CA ALA A 101 8.83 -11.71 -8.47
C ALA A 101 10.16 -12.46 -8.31
N SER A 102 10.83 -12.36 -7.17
CA SER A 102 12.11 -13.05 -6.91
C SER A 102 11.96 -14.37 -6.15
N ASN A 103 10.79 -14.64 -5.56
CA ASN A 103 10.52 -15.80 -4.72
C ASN A 103 9.16 -16.45 -5.06
N CYS A 104 8.78 -16.47 -6.34
CA CYS A 104 7.44 -16.83 -6.76
C CYS A 104 7.14 -18.33 -6.61
N GLY A 105 6.31 -18.67 -5.62
CA GLY A 105 5.95 -20.03 -5.20
C GLY A 105 7.02 -20.72 -4.34
N ALA A 106 8.28 -20.27 -4.42
CA ALA A 106 9.41 -20.81 -3.66
C ALA A 106 10.55 -19.81 -3.54
N CYS A 107 11.38 -19.95 -2.50
CA CYS A 107 12.58 -19.14 -2.30
C CYS A 107 13.50 -19.18 -3.52
N GLY A 108 13.98 -18.02 -3.98
CA GLY A 108 14.89 -17.89 -5.11
C GLY A 108 14.28 -18.15 -6.48
N ARG A 109 12.98 -18.48 -6.56
CA ARG A 109 12.29 -18.72 -7.82
C ARG A 109 11.90 -17.40 -8.47
N ARG A 110 12.77 -16.88 -9.32
CA ARG A 110 12.51 -15.63 -10.06
C ARG A 110 11.56 -15.86 -11.23
N CYS A 111 10.64 -14.94 -11.45
CA CYS A 111 9.84 -14.93 -12.65
C CYS A 111 10.68 -14.49 -13.87
N PRO A 112 10.41 -15.07 -15.06
CA PRO A 112 11.00 -14.61 -16.31
C PRO A 112 10.72 -13.13 -16.55
N PHE A 113 11.53 -12.50 -17.40
CA PHE A 113 11.34 -11.11 -17.79
C PHE A 113 9.92 -10.89 -18.36
N GLY A 114 9.31 -9.77 -18.00
CA GLY A 114 7.96 -9.40 -18.42
C GLY A 114 6.82 -10.22 -17.78
N ARG A 115 7.09 -11.02 -16.75
CA ARG A 115 6.06 -11.77 -16.00
C ARG A 115 5.95 -11.30 -14.56
N LEU A 116 4.74 -11.34 -14.02
CA LEU A 116 4.45 -11.03 -12.62
C LEU A 116 4.23 -12.32 -11.83
N CYS A 117 4.52 -12.28 -10.53
CA CYS A 117 4.12 -13.35 -9.63
C CYS A 117 2.67 -13.15 -9.22
N CYS A 118 1.78 -13.99 -9.74
CA CYS A 118 0.36 -13.99 -9.42
C CYS A 118 0.01 -15.28 -8.68
N GLY A 119 -0.23 -15.18 -7.37
CA GLY A 119 -0.61 -16.32 -6.54
C GLY A 119 0.45 -17.44 -6.50
N GLY A 120 1.74 -17.07 -6.54
CA GLY A 120 2.85 -18.03 -6.51
C GLY A 120 3.16 -18.68 -7.85
N ARG A 121 2.58 -18.18 -8.94
CA ARG A 121 2.87 -18.58 -10.32
C ARG A 121 3.26 -17.37 -11.16
N CYS A 122 4.24 -17.54 -12.04
CA CYS A 122 4.63 -16.48 -12.95
C CYS A 122 3.64 -16.39 -14.12
N ALA A 123 2.84 -15.33 -14.15
CA ALA A 123 1.86 -15.05 -15.19
C ALA A 123 2.40 -14.01 -16.18
N ALA A 124 2.16 -14.23 -17.47
CA ALA A 124 2.51 -13.30 -18.52
C ALA A 124 1.37 -12.29 -18.68
N VAL A 125 1.36 -11.24 -17.86
CA VAL A 125 0.23 -10.28 -17.80
C VAL A 125 -0.04 -9.58 -19.13
N ALA A 126 0.90 -9.60 -20.07
CA ALA A 126 0.69 -9.05 -21.41
C ALA A 126 -0.25 -9.89 -22.29
N TYR A 127 -0.39 -11.19 -22.01
CA TYR A 127 -1.07 -12.17 -22.88
C TYR A 127 -1.95 -13.17 -22.13
N ASP A 128 -1.87 -13.22 -20.81
CA ASP A 128 -2.67 -14.10 -19.97
C ASP A 128 -4.05 -13.47 -19.74
N ALA A 129 -5.08 -14.05 -20.35
CA ALA A 129 -6.46 -13.60 -20.21
C ALA A 129 -6.99 -13.66 -18.78
N ALA A 130 -6.40 -14.45 -17.87
CA ALA A 130 -6.79 -14.48 -16.46
C ALA A 130 -6.06 -13.42 -15.61
N ASN A 131 -4.99 -12.82 -16.13
CA ASN A 131 -4.12 -11.88 -15.41
C ASN A 131 -3.73 -10.69 -16.31
N CYS A 132 -4.67 -10.17 -17.10
CA CYS A 132 -4.37 -9.23 -18.16
C CYS A 132 -4.03 -7.83 -17.62
N GLY A 133 -2.79 -7.40 -17.81
CA GLY A 133 -2.21 -6.16 -17.28
C GLY A 133 -1.89 -6.18 -15.78
N ALA A 134 -2.57 -7.02 -15.00
CA ALA A 134 -2.36 -7.19 -13.56
C ALA A 134 -2.84 -8.57 -13.09
N CYS A 135 -2.33 -9.04 -11.95
CA CYS A 135 -2.77 -10.30 -11.35
C CYS A 135 -4.27 -10.26 -11.02
N GLY A 136 -4.99 -11.34 -11.34
CA GLY A 136 -6.43 -11.48 -11.09
C GLY A 136 -7.33 -10.63 -12.00
N ARG A 137 -6.78 -9.88 -12.95
CA ARG A 137 -7.55 -9.09 -13.91
C ARG A 137 -7.94 -9.94 -15.11
N ALA A 138 -8.99 -10.74 -14.94
CA ALA A 138 -9.49 -11.59 -16.00
C ALA A 138 -10.26 -10.78 -17.07
N CYS A 139 -10.03 -11.09 -18.34
CA CYS A 139 -10.85 -10.61 -19.45
C CYS A 139 -12.18 -11.37 -19.51
N ALA A 140 -13.18 -10.77 -20.15
CA ALA A 140 -14.43 -11.47 -20.44
C ALA A 140 -14.17 -12.73 -21.28
N ALA A 141 -15.04 -13.73 -21.15
CA ALA A 141 -14.89 -15.00 -21.88
C ALA A 141 -14.75 -14.75 -23.39
N GLY A 142 -13.70 -15.31 -23.99
CA GLY A 142 -13.39 -15.14 -25.41
C GLY A 142 -12.73 -13.81 -25.79
N THR A 143 -12.53 -12.88 -24.86
CA THR A 143 -11.80 -11.63 -25.12
C THR A 143 -10.29 -11.85 -25.05
N PRO A 144 -9.52 -11.50 -26.10
CA PRO A 144 -8.07 -11.66 -26.08
C PRO A 144 -7.42 -10.67 -25.12
N CYS A 145 -6.31 -11.10 -24.51
CA CYS A 145 -5.39 -10.21 -23.81
C CYS A 145 -4.20 -9.91 -24.72
N THR A 146 -4.05 -8.65 -25.12
CA THR A 146 -2.95 -8.21 -25.98
C THR A 146 -2.29 -6.99 -25.35
N TYR A 147 -0.97 -7.04 -25.17
CA TYR A 147 -0.19 -5.99 -24.51
C TYR A 147 -0.74 -5.55 -23.14
N GLY A 148 -1.39 -6.47 -22.42
CA GLY A 148 -1.97 -6.20 -21.09
C GLY A 148 -3.33 -5.50 -21.11
N MET A 149 -4.01 -5.50 -22.26
CA MET A 149 -5.35 -4.95 -22.43
C MET A 149 -6.32 -6.01 -22.96
N CYS A 150 -7.48 -6.09 -22.31
CA CYS A 150 -8.57 -6.95 -22.77
C CYS A 150 -9.25 -6.31 -23.99
N GLY A 151 -9.36 -7.05 -25.08
CA GLY A 151 -10.09 -6.61 -26.28
C GLY A 151 -9.36 -5.56 -27.10
N TYR A 152 -8.04 -5.44 -26.92
CA TYR A 152 -7.19 -4.64 -27.79
C TYR A 152 -7.20 -5.28 -29.20
N ALA A 153 -7.96 -4.66 -30.09
CA ALA A 153 -8.15 -4.97 -31.50
C ALA A 153 -8.26 -3.66 -32.28
#